data_AF-A0A7X8M5N2-F1
#
_entry.id   AF-A0A7X8M5N2-F1
#
_cell.length_a   1.000
_cell.length_b   1.000
_cell.length_c   1.000
_cell.angle_alpha   90.00
_cell.angle_beta   90.00
_cell.angle_gamma   90.00
#
_symmetry.space_group_name_H-M   'P 1'
#
loop_
_entity.id
_entity.type
_entity.pdbx_description
1 polymer ?
#
loop_
_entity_poly.entity_id
_entity_poly.type
_entity_poly.pdbx_seq_one_letter_code
_entity_poly.pdbx_strand_id
1 'polypeptide(L)'
;MYNKVFKNNQITYGRPYQVKLPDSLIKFTDAEDSNDQEDPSELSPEELLKRAEKKSRDIIAEAEAEAKNLMEQARAKAEEEAKAIGEEAWQRGYAEGMEAAALQNKSLLEEAERIKQSASEEYEKILAGMEADILELAVRIAQKAVAGELKTNRDVILQLVSSALAECSEKKGAVIRVSPEDYDYLNENLDRIEQLTEGADADDLEIRSDGAMKPGDCIIETPLGSIDAGTETRLEKIEEALKEEYEGR
;
A
#
# COMPACT_ATOMS: atom_id res chain seq x y z
N MET A 1 17.06 52.89 -29.68
CA MET A 1 15.89 53.38 -28.91
C MET A 1 15.54 54.76 -29.41
N TYR A 2 14.38 54.95 -30.05
CA TYR A 2 13.96 56.25 -30.58
C TYR A 2 13.36 57.12 -29.47
N ASN A 3 13.98 58.26 -29.18
CA ASN A 3 13.40 59.30 -28.32
C ASN A 3 12.35 60.08 -29.12
N LYS A 4 11.08 59.97 -28.76
CA LYS A 4 10.01 60.82 -29.34
C LYS A 4 9.99 62.15 -28.61
N VAL A 5 10.56 63.17 -29.24
CA VAL A 5 10.42 64.58 -28.83
C VAL A 5 9.13 65.12 -29.45
N PHE A 6 8.13 65.42 -28.62
CA PHE A 6 6.88 66.04 -29.09
C PHE A 6 7.06 67.56 -29.17
N LYS A 7 6.67 68.16 -30.30
CA LYS A 7 6.71 69.63 -30.48
C LYS A 7 5.53 70.24 -29.72
N ASN A 8 5.71 71.42 -29.13
CA ASN A 8 4.75 72.10 -28.25
C ASN A 8 3.31 72.17 -28.82
N ASN A 9 3.18 72.26 -30.16
CA ASN A 9 1.89 72.34 -30.85
C ASN A 9 1.17 70.99 -31.04
N GLN A 10 1.73 69.89 -30.56
CA GLN A 10 1.15 68.54 -30.60
C GLN A 10 0.63 68.08 -29.23
N ILE A 11 0.68 68.95 -28.22
CA ILE A 11 0.20 68.67 -26.87
C ILE A 11 -1.14 69.38 -26.68
N THR A 12 -2.23 68.62 -26.71
CA THR A 12 -3.56 69.13 -26.38
C THR A 12 -3.72 69.12 -24.86
N TYR A 13 -3.63 70.27 -24.21
CA TYR A 13 -4.00 70.38 -22.80
C TYR A 13 -5.52 70.17 -22.70
N GLY A 14 -5.94 69.04 -22.11
CA GLY A 14 -7.34 68.83 -21.72
C GLY A 14 -7.82 69.93 -20.77
N ARG A 15 -9.13 69.98 -20.50
CA ARG A 15 -9.71 70.95 -19.55
C ARG A 15 -8.89 70.91 -18.24
N PRO A 16 -8.37 72.05 -17.75
CA PRO A 16 -7.55 72.05 -16.55
C PRO A 16 -8.36 71.46 -15.39
N TYR A 17 -7.75 70.52 -14.68
CA TYR A 17 -8.34 69.93 -13.50
C TYR A 17 -8.53 71.02 -12.44
N GLN A 18 -9.78 71.35 -12.11
CA GLN A 18 -10.08 72.23 -10.98
C GLN A 18 -9.81 71.47 -9.70
N VAL A 19 -8.70 71.81 -9.04
CA VAL A 19 -8.43 71.34 -7.68
C VAL A 19 -9.54 71.87 -6.78
N LYS A 20 -10.43 71.00 -6.33
CA LYS A 20 -11.33 71.30 -5.22
C LYS A 20 -10.51 71.22 -3.94
N LEU A 21 -10.22 72.38 -3.38
CA LEU A 21 -9.58 72.48 -2.07
C LEU A 21 -10.51 71.83 -1.03
N PRO A 22 -10.02 70.90 -0.18
CA PRO A 22 -10.81 70.38 0.93
C PRO A 22 -11.08 71.51 1.94
N ASP A 23 -12.25 71.50 2.57
CA ASP A 23 -12.70 72.53 3.54
C ASP A 23 -11.77 72.66 4.78
N SER A 24 -10.85 71.72 4.97
CA SER A 24 -9.83 71.75 6.02
C SER A 24 -8.50 72.38 5.58
N LEU A 25 -8.48 73.15 4.49
CA LEU A 25 -7.33 74.02 4.24
C LEU A 25 -7.19 74.97 5.43
N ILE A 26 -6.05 74.84 6.11
CA ILE A 26 -5.65 75.65 7.25
C ILE A 26 -5.97 77.10 6.93
N LYS A 27 -6.99 77.63 7.61
CA LYS A 27 -7.19 79.07 7.66
C LYS A 27 -5.89 79.61 8.22
N PHE A 28 -5.18 80.44 7.45
CA PHE A 28 -4.39 81.50 8.04
C PHE A 28 -5.42 82.41 8.73
N THR A 29 -5.87 81.97 9.91
CA THR A 29 -6.39 82.89 10.90
C THR A 29 -5.20 83.74 11.25
N ASP A 30 -5.34 85.05 11.04
CA ASP A 30 -4.70 86.04 11.88
C ASP A 30 -5.11 85.70 13.31
N ALA A 31 -4.40 84.74 13.90
CA ALA A 31 -4.39 84.53 15.32
C ALA A 31 -3.74 85.80 15.83
N GLU A 32 -4.55 86.61 16.49
CA GLU A 32 -4.14 87.75 17.29
C GLU A 32 -2.92 87.34 18.12
N ASP A 33 -1.74 87.67 17.60
CA ASP A 33 -0.52 87.80 18.38
C ASP A 33 -0.81 88.95 19.34
N SER A 34 -1.35 88.56 20.50
CA SER A 34 -1.50 89.42 21.64
C SER A 34 -0.10 89.79 22.10
N ASN A 35 0.37 90.89 21.51
CA ASN A 35 1.11 91.95 22.16
C ASN A 35 2.19 91.48 23.15
N ASP A 36 3.41 91.26 22.63
CA ASP A 36 4.68 91.54 23.31
C ASP A 36 5.76 91.80 22.24
N GLN A 37 5.50 92.75 21.33
CA GLN A 37 6.59 93.50 20.72
C GLN A 37 6.94 94.65 21.68
N GLU A 38 7.60 94.32 22.79
CA GLU A 38 8.35 95.31 23.55
C GLU A 38 9.58 95.69 22.74
N ASP A 39 9.67 96.97 22.38
CA ASP A 39 10.85 97.59 21.80
C ASP A 39 12.13 97.13 22.56
N PRO A 40 13.18 96.63 21.88
CA PRO A 40 14.40 96.15 22.55
C PRO A 40 15.16 97.24 23.33
N SER A 41 14.72 98.50 23.27
CA SER A 41 15.41 99.68 23.79
C SER A 41 15.16 99.99 25.27
N GLU A 42 14.34 99.22 26.00
CA GLU A 42 14.09 99.44 27.44
C GLU A 42 14.36 98.22 28.35
N LEU A 43 14.87 97.12 27.81
CA LEU A 43 15.27 95.97 28.64
C LEU A 43 16.69 96.12 29.17
N SER A 44 16.87 95.82 30.46
CA SER A 44 18.22 95.75 31.05
C SER A 44 19.05 94.70 30.30
N PRO A 45 20.35 94.93 30.03
CA PRO A 45 21.23 93.92 29.42
C PRO A 45 21.17 92.54 30.08
N GLU A 46 20.87 92.49 31.37
CA GLU A 46 20.69 91.24 32.14
C GLU A 46 19.42 90.47 31.75
N GLU A 47 18.33 91.17 31.39
CA GLU A 47 17.06 90.55 31.01
C GLU A 47 17.11 89.96 29.59
N LEU A 48 17.88 90.59 28.70
CA LEU A 48 18.15 90.08 27.34
C LEU A 48 18.96 88.78 27.38
N LEU A 49 20.01 88.73 28.20
CA LEU A 49 20.81 87.51 28.41
C LEU A 49 19.95 86.37 28.97
N LYS A 50 19.13 86.67 29.98
CA LYS A 50 18.22 85.68 30.60
C LYS A 50 17.16 85.16 29.61
N ARG A 51 16.62 86.03 28.74
CA ARG A 51 15.70 85.62 27.66
C ARG A 51 16.41 84.77 26.59
N ALA A 52 17.64 85.11 26.21
CA ALA A 52 18.43 84.35 25.24
C ALA A 52 18.83 82.96 25.78
N GLU A 53 19.25 82.88 27.04
CA GLU A 53 19.55 81.61 27.72
C GLU A 53 18.31 80.72 27.82
N LYS A 54 17.16 81.30 28.16
CA LYS A 54 15.88 80.57 28.20
C LYS A 54 15.53 80.01 26.80
N LYS A 55 15.58 80.85 25.75
CA LYS A 55 15.31 80.41 24.38
C LYS A 55 16.27 79.32 23.90
N SER A 56 17.57 79.46 24.18
CA SER A 56 18.57 78.44 23.82
C SER A 56 18.30 77.12 24.54
N ARG A 57 17.92 77.17 25.82
CA ARG A 57 17.57 75.97 26.58
C ARG A 57 16.31 75.31 26.05
N ASP A 58 15.31 76.11 25.67
CA ASP A 58 14.05 75.59 25.11
C ASP A 58 14.29 74.92 23.74
N ILE A 59 15.14 75.50 22.87
CA ILE A 59 15.54 74.90 21.58
C ILE A 59 16.31 73.59 21.77
N ILE A 60 17.25 73.54 22.71
CA ILE A 60 18.00 72.31 23.00
C ILE A 60 17.06 71.23 23.55
N ALA A 61 16.14 71.60 24.44
CA ALA A 61 15.16 70.66 24.99
C ALA A 61 14.20 70.12 23.92
N GLU A 62 13.77 70.96 22.97
CA GLU A 62 12.95 70.54 21.83
C GLU A 62 13.72 69.62 20.88
N ALA A 63 14.96 69.96 20.52
CA ALA A 63 15.81 69.12 19.68
C ALA A 63 16.15 67.76 20.33
N GLU A 64 16.36 67.73 21.66
CA GLU A 64 16.57 66.49 22.41
C GLU A 64 15.28 65.64 22.45
N ALA A 65 14.11 66.26 22.60
CA ALA A 65 12.83 65.57 22.55
C ALA A 65 12.53 64.98 21.16
N GLU A 66 12.79 65.73 20.09
CA GLU A 66 12.68 65.28 18.71
C GLU A 66 13.65 64.14 18.41
N ALA A 67 14.92 64.27 18.80
CA ALA A 67 15.93 63.23 18.61
C ALA A 67 15.55 61.93 19.35
N LYS A 68 15.01 62.05 20.57
CA LYS A 68 14.51 60.90 21.33
C LYS A 68 13.33 60.23 20.64
N ASN A 69 12.36 61.00 20.17
CA ASN A 69 11.20 60.48 19.44
C ASN A 69 11.62 59.80 18.12
N LEU A 70 12.55 60.40 17.38
CA LEU A 70 13.10 59.83 16.16
C LEU A 70 13.83 58.50 16.43
N MET A 71 14.63 58.42 17.50
CA MET A 71 15.28 57.17 17.91
C MET A 71 14.28 56.10 18.33
N GLU A 72 13.22 56.47 19.03
CA GLU A 72 12.17 55.53 19.45
C GLU A 72 11.39 55.00 18.25
N GLN A 73 11.03 55.86 17.29
CA GLN A 73 10.42 55.45 16.04
C GLN A 73 11.34 54.56 15.19
N ALA A 74 12.62 54.90 15.10
CA ALA A 74 13.60 54.09 14.37
C ALA A 74 13.78 52.70 15.01
N ARG A 75 13.79 52.63 16.35
CA ARG A 75 13.83 51.35 17.09
C ARG A 75 12.57 50.52 16.86
N ALA A 76 11.39 51.14 16.95
CA ALA A 76 10.12 50.46 16.73
C ALA A 76 10.04 49.87 15.32
N LYS A 77 10.42 50.65 14.29
CA LYS A 77 10.48 50.18 12.90
C LYS A 77 11.49 49.06 12.72
N ALA A 78 12.69 49.19 13.27
CA ALA A 78 13.71 48.13 13.19
C ALA A 78 13.26 46.83 13.86
N GLU A 79 12.52 46.91 14.97
CA GLU A 79 11.96 45.74 15.65
C GLU A 79 10.83 45.09 14.84
N GLU A 80 9.96 45.89 14.22
CA GLU A 80 8.91 45.40 13.33
C GLU A 80 9.49 44.72 12.08
N GLU A 81 10.47 45.35 11.42
CA GLU A 81 11.19 44.78 10.28
C GLU A 81 11.94 43.50 10.67
N ALA A 82 12.62 43.47 11.83
CA ALA A 82 13.31 42.28 12.31
C ALA A 82 12.34 41.13 12.59
N LYS A 83 11.14 41.41 13.14
CA LYS A 83 10.10 40.40 13.35
C LYS A 83 9.58 39.87 12.01
N ALA A 84 9.28 40.74 11.06
CA ALA A 84 8.80 40.34 9.73
C ALA A 84 9.83 39.46 9.00
N ILE A 85 11.11 39.85 9.02
CA ILE A 85 12.20 39.06 8.42
C ILE A 85 12.36 37.72 9.14
N GLY A 86 12.26 37.72 10.48
CA GLY A 86 12.34 36.49 11.28
C GLY A 86 11.22 35.51 10.97
N GLU A 87 9.99 36.00 10.82
CA GLU A 87 8.84 35.19 10.47
C GLU A 87 8.94 34.64 9.04
N GLU A 88 9.34 35.47 8.08
CA GLU A 88 9.55 35.03 6.69
C GLU A 88 10.66 33.98 6.59
N ALA A 89 11.79 34.19 7.27
CA ALA A 89 12.90 33.25 7.29
C ALA A 89 12.50 31.92 7.96
N TRP A 90 11.71 31.98 9.03
CA TRP A 90 11.19 30.78 9.69
C TRP A 90 10.23 30.00 8.78
N GLN A 91 9.27 30.68 8.14
CA GLN A 91 8.34 30.04 7.21
C GLN A 91 9.08 29.40 6.02
N ARG A 92 10.07 30.11 5.45
CA ARG A 92 10.88 29.61 4.35
C ARG A 92 11.72 28.39 4.76
N GLY A 93 12.43 28.48 5.88
CA GLY A 93 13.24 27.37 6.40
C GLY A 93 12.39 26.15 6.78
N TYR A 94 11.18 26.38 7.30
CA TYR A 94 10.23 25.30 7.58
C TYR A 94 9.76 24.61 6.28
N ALA A 95 9.39 25.39 5.26
CA ALA A 95 8.96 24.86 3.96
C ALA A 95 10.08 24.06 3.26
N GLU A 96 11.29 24.62 3.20
CA GLU A 96 12.47 23.94 2.62
C GLU A 96 12.82 22.67 3.40
N GLY A 97 12.74 22.71 4.73
CA GLY A 97 12.97 21.54 5.59
C GLY A 97 11.96 20.42 5.35
N MET A 98 10.68 20.78 5.20
CA MET A 98 9.61 19.83 4.87
C MET A 98 9.80 19.20 3.49
N GLU A 99 10.17 19.99 2.48
CA GLU A 99 10.42 19.49 1.12
C GLU A 99 11.65 18.58 1.08
N ALA A 100 12.75 18.97 1.73
CA ALA A 100 13.96 18.15 1.83
C ALA A 100 13.69 16.84 2.56
N ALA A 101 12.93 16.87 3.67
CA ALA A 101 12.54 15.67 4.39
C ALA A 101 11.65 14.75 3.54
N ALA A 102 10.70 15.31 2.79
CA ALA A 102 9.85 14.54 1.88
C ALA A 102 10.69 13.87 0.78
N LEU A 103 11.65 14.60 0.20
CA LEU A 103 12.51 14.06 -0.86
C LEU A 103 13.46 12.97 -0.34
N GLN A 104 14.07 13.18 0.83
CA GLN A 104 14.95 12.19 1.46
C GLN A 104 14.19 10.91 1.85
N ASN A 105 12.95 11.07 2.31
CA ASN A 105 12.13 9.92 2.72
C ASN A 105 11.42 9.24 1.56
N LYS A 106 11.36 9.87 0.37
CA LYS A 106 10.67 9.30 -0.79
C LYS A 106 11.22 7.93 -1.17
N SER A 107 12.54 7.77 -1.23
CA SER A 107 13.15 6.48 -1.57
C SER A 107 12.89 5.42 -0.50
N LEU A 108 12.90 5.80 0.78
CA LEU A 108 12.54 4.91 1.89
C LEU A 108 11.08 4.46 1.82
N LEU A 109 10.17 5.37 1.46
CA LEU A 109 8.76 5.07 1.29
C LEU A 109 8.54 4.12 0.11
N GLU A 110 9.17 4.41 -1.03
CA GLU A 110 9.10 3.57 -2.24
C GLU A 110 9.68 2.17 -2.00
N GLU A 111 10.77 2.08 -1.22
CA GLU A 111 11.35 0.80 -0.81
C GLU A 111 10.41 0.03 0.12
N ALA A 112 9.82 0.70 1.12
CA ALA A 112 8.86 0.08 2.03
C ALA A 112 7.60 -0.42 1.29
N GLU A 113 7.08 0.36 0.35
CA GLU A 113 5.95 -0.05 -0.50
C GLU A 113 6.30 -1.26 -1.36
N ARG A 114 7.50 -1.28 -1.95
CA ARG A 114 7.97 -2.42 -2.74
C ARG A 114 8.13 -3.68 -1.91
N ILE A 115 8.70 -3.57 -0.71
CA ILE A 115 8.84 -4.71 0.21
C ILE A 115 7.47 -5.23 0.59
N LYS A 116 6.52 -4.34 0.93
CA LYS A 116 5.15 -4.71 1.26
C LYS A 116 4.49 -5.46 0.09
N GLN A 117 4.61 -4.93 -1.11
CA GLN A 117 4.02 -5.54 -2.30
C GLN A 117 4.65 -6.91 -2.60
N SER A 118 5.97 -7.00 -2.57
CA SER A 118 6.70 -8.27 -2.75
C SER A 118 6.29 -9.31 -1.71
N ALA A 119 6.16 -8.92 -0.44
CA ALA A 119 5.73 -9.82 0.63
C ALA A 119 4.29 -10.33 0.42
N SER A 120 3.39 -9.46 -0.04
CA SER A 120 2.02 -9.87 -0.39
C SER A 120 1.99 -10.84 -1.56
N GLU A 121 2.74 -10.57 -2.63
CA GLU A 121 2.82 -11.46 -3.80
C GLU A 121 3.44 -12.82 -3.46
N GLU A 122 4.46 -12.83 -2.59
CA GLU A 122 5.09 -14.07 -2.12
C GLU A 122 4.16 -14.86 -1.21
N TYR A 123 3.41 -14.18 -0.34
CA TYR A 123 2.39 -14.82 0.49
C TYR A 123 1.29 -15.49 -0.35
N GLU A 124 0.78 -14.81 -1.38
CA GLU A 124 -0.22 -15.39 -2.29
C GLU A 124 0.32 -16.60 -3.06
N LYS A 125 1.56 -16.55 -3.53
CA LYS A 125 2.22 -17.69 -4.19
C LYS A 125 2.37 -18.89 -3.27
N ILE A 126 2.78 -18.66 -2.03
CA ILE A 126 2.89 -19.72 -1.03
C ILE A 126 1.51 -20.33 -0.80
N LEU A 127 0.48 -19.49 -0.59
CA LEU A 127 -0.86 -19.97 -0.32
C LEU A 127 -1.41 -20.82 -1.48
N ALA A 128 -1.20 -20.39 -2.72
CA ALA A 128 -1.59 -21.13 -3.92
C ALA A 128 -0.85 -22.47 -4.07
N GLY A 129 0.44 -22.52 -3.71
CA GLY A 129 1.23 -23.77 -3.75
C GLY A 129 0.91 -24.75 -2.63
N MET A 130 0.57 -24.25 -1.43
CA MET A 130 0.32 -25.08 -0.25
C MET A 130 -0.84 -26.06 -0.44
N GLU A 131 -1.90 -25.69 -1.15
CA GLU A 131 -3.04 -26.57 -1.37
C GLU A 131 -2.65 -27.79 -2.22
N ALA A 132 -1.87 -27.58 -3.28
CA ALA A 132 -1.33 -28.67 -4.11
C ALA A 132 -0.37 -29.57 -3.31
N ASP A 133 0.52 -28.97 -2.53
CA ASP A 133 1.46 -29.71 -1.67
C ASP A 133 0.73 -30.57 -0.62
N ILE A 134 -0.35 -30.04 -0.02
CA ILE A 134 -1.17 -30.77 0.95
C ILE A 134 -1.90 -31.94 0.29
N LEU A 135 -2.46 -31.73 -0.91
CA LEU A 135 -3.13 -32.79 -1.66
C LEU A 135 -2.15 -33.91 -2.01
N GLU A 136 -0.98 -33.57 -2.54
CA GLU A 136 0.07 -34.54 -2.85
C GLU A 136 0.50 -35.31 -1.58
N LEU A 137 0.69 -34.61 -0.46
CA LEU A 137 1.04 -35.24 0.80
C LEU A 137 -0.06 -36.21 1.29
N ALA A 138 -1.34 -35.82 1.18
CA ALA A 138 -2.46 -36.66 1.56
C ALA A 138 -2.53 -37.95 0.72
N VAL A 139 -2.34 -37.84 -0.60
CA VAL A 139 -2.29 -38.99 -1.51
C VAL A 139 -1.12 -39.92 -1.15
N ARG A 140 0.07 -39.38 -0.92
CA ARG A 140 1.24 -40.18 -0.51
C ARG A 140 1.02 -40.89 0.83
N ILE A 141 0.35 -40.25 1.78
CA ILE A 141 -0.02 -40.87 3.07
C ILE A 141 -1.00 -42.02 2.83
N ALA A 142 -2.03 -41.82 2.00
CA ALA A 142 -3.02 -42.85 1.66
C ALA A 142 -2.36 -44.05 0.97
N GLN A 143 -1.49 -43.83 -0.03
CA GLN A 143 -0.70 -44.87 -0.69
C GLN A 143 0.10 -45.70 0.33
N LYS A 144 0.79 -45.02 1.26
CA LYS A 144 1.59 -45.70 2.28
C LYS A 144 0.74 -46.48 3.28
N ALA A 145 -0.43 -45.96 3.65
CA ALA A 145 -1.37 -46.65 4.52
C ALA A 145 -1.94 -47.91 3.86
N VAL A 146 -2.41 -47.81 2.62
CA VAL A 146 -2.96 -48.94 1.84
C VAL A 146 -1.89 -50.01 1.62
N ALA A 147 -0.67 -49.63 1.24
CA ALA A 147 0.43 -50.57 1.08
C ALA A 147 0.83 -51.27 2.40
N GLY A 148 0.66 -50.58 3.54
CA GLY A 148 0.85 -51.18 4.86
C GLY A 148 -0.26 -52.18 5.22
N GLU A 149 -1.50 -51.83 4.90
CA GLU A 149 -2.66 -52.68 5.17
C GLU A 149 -2.64 -53.95 4.30
N LEU A 150 -2.29 -53.85 3.01
CA LEU A 150 -2.12 -55.01 2.12
C LEU A 150 -1.12 -56.04 2.65
N LYS A 151 -0.07 -55.58 3.36
CA LYS A 151 0.93 -56.46 3.98
C LYS A 151 0.45 -57.11 5.27
N THR A 152 -0.46 -56.45 5.99
CA THR A 152 -0.87 -56.84 7.35
C THR A 152 -2.19 -57.62 7.34
N ASN A 153 -3.07 -57.31 6.38
CA ASN A 153 -4.41 -57.84 6.26
C ASN A 153 -4.66 -58.32 4.82
N ARG A 154 -4.54 -59.63 4.61
CA ARG A 154 -4.76 -60.24 3.29
C ARG A 154 -6.23 -60.17 2.82
N ASP A 155 -7.21 -59.97 3.70
CA ASP A 155 -8.62 -59.83 3.27
C ASP A 155 -8.85 -58.57 2.41
N VAL A 156 -7.94 -57.58 2.43
CA VAL A 156 -8.04 -56.38 1.60
C VAL A 156 -8.04 -56.71 0.11
N ILE A 157 -7.21 -57.67 -0.33
CA ILE A 157 -7.18 -58.06 -1.75
C ILE A 157 -8.49 -58.76 -2.16
N LEU A 158 -9.10 -59.54 -1.27
CA LEU A 158 -10.42 -60.15 -1.50
C LEU A 158 -11.48 -59.08 -1.69
N GLN A 159 -11.53 -58.09 -0.79
CA GLN A 159 -12.48 -56.98 -0.91
C GLN A 159 -12.25 -56.15 -2.18
N LEU A 160 -11.00 -55.94 -2.57
CA LEU A 160 -10.64 -55.23 -3.80
C LEU A 160 -11.20 -55.95 -5.03
N VAL A 161 -10.94 -57.25 -5.14
CA VAL A 161 -11.41 -58.09 -6.24
C VAL A 161 -12.95 -58.16 -6.26
N SER A 162 -13.59 -58.40 -5.11
CA SER A 162 -15.05 -58.46 -5.00
C SER A 162 -15.72 -57.13 -5.38
N SER A 163 -15.16 -56.00 -4.95
CA SER A 163 -15.65 -54.67 -5.34
C SER A 163 -15.54 -54.44 -6.84
N ALA A 164 -14.40 -54.81 -7.42
CA ALA A 164 -14.15 -54.61 -8.84
C ALA A 164 -15.01 -55.52 -9.74
N LEU A 165 -15.25 -56.76 -9.31
CA LEU A 165 -16.20 -57.67 -9.97
C LEU A 165 -17.64 -57.15 -9.86
N ALA A 166 -18.02 -56.50 -8.75
CA ALA A 166 -19.35 -55.91 -8.60
C ALA A 166 -19.61 -54.75 -9.57
N GLU A 167 -18.56 -54.01 -9.96
CA GLU A 167 -18.62 -52.95 -10.97
C GLU A 167 -18.77 -53.49 -12.41
N CYS A 168 -18.43 -54.77 -12.64
CA CYS A 168 -18.57 -55.41 -13.95
C CYS A 168 -20.04 -55.75 -14.25
N SER A 169 -20.50 -55.38 -15.45
CA SER A 169 -21.89 -55.66 -15.89
C SER A 169 -22.12 -57.14 -16.22
N GLU A 170 -21.11 -57.82 -16.75
CA GLU A 170 -21.12 -59.26 -17.03
C GLU A 170 -19.95 -59.90 -16.29
N LYS A 171 -20.24 -60.92 -15.50
CA LYS A 171 -19.26 -61.57 -14.60
C LYS A 171 -18.92 -62.99 -15.06
N LYS A 172 -19.74 -63.57 -15.94
CA LYS A 172 -19.53 -64.92 -16.44
C LYS A 172 -18.30 -64.98 -17.34
N GLY A 173 -17.38 -65.90 -17.03
CA GLY A 173 -16.12 -66.06 -17.75
C GLY A 173 -15.11 -64.94 -17.47
N ALA A 174 -15.19 -64.27 -16.32
CA ALA A 174 -14.23 -63.23 -15.95
C ALA A 174 -12.89 -63.86 -15.53
N VAL A 175 -11.80 -63.34 -16.08
CA VAL A 175 -10.43 -63.72 -15.76
C VAL A 175 -9.80 -62.64 -14.88
N ILE A 176 -9.43 -62.99 -13.66
CA ILE A 176 -8.86 -62.09 -12.65
C ILE A 176 -7.35 -62.30 -12.64
N ARG A 177 -6.60 -61.34 -13.16
CA ARG A 177 -5.14 -61.34 -13.17
C ARG A 177 -4.60 -60.62 -11.94
N VAL A 178 -3.73 -61.29 -11.21
CA VAL A 178 -3.14 -60.81 -9.95
C VAL A 178 -1.67 -61.18 -9.84
N SER A 179 -1.00 -60.58 -8.86
CA SER A 179 0.38 -60.90 -8.53
C SER A 179 0.56 -62.37 -8.11
N PRO A 180 1.76 -62.97 -8.28
CA PRO A 180 2.05 -64.30 -7.76
C PRO A 180 1.91 -64.40 -6.24
N GLU A 181 2.10 -63.30 -5.51
CA GLU A 181 1.99 -63.26 -4.05
C GLU A 181 0.54 -63.28 -3.54
N ASP A 182 -0.42 -62.86 -4.37
CA ASP A 182 -1.84 -62.80 -4.03
C ASP A 182 -2.65 -63.97 -4.63
N TYR A 183 -2.10 -64.62 -5.66
CA TYR A 183 -2.74 -65.72 -6.39
C TYR A 183 -3.21 -66.85 -5.47
N ASP A 184 -2.31 -67.43 -4.67
CA ASP A 184 -2.64 -68.59 -3.84
C ASP A 184 -3.76 -68.25 -2.84
N TYR A 185 -3.67 -67.06 -2.23
CA TYR A 185 -4.64 -66.61 -1.25
C TYR A 185 -6.03 -66.38 -1.86
N LEU A 186 -6.11 -65.73 -3.02
CA LEU A 186 -7.38 -65.49 -3.70
C LEU A 186 -7.99 -66.81 -4.21
N ASN A 187 -7.16 -67.72 -4.73
CA ASN A 187 -7.60 -69.02 -5.23
C ASN A 187 -8.15 -69.92 -4.11
N GLU A 188 -7.54 -69.90 -2.93
CA GLU A 188 -8.05 -70.60 -1.73
C GLU A 188 -9.35 -69.99 -1.17
N ASN A 189 -9.65 -68.74 -1.51
CA ASN A 189 -10.79 -67.97 -1.00
C ASN A 189 -11.79 -67.60 -2.09
N LEU A 190 -11.79 -68.31 -3.23
CA LEU A 190 -12.69 -68.06 -4.36
C LEU A 190 -14.17 -68.09 -3.94
N ASP A 191 -14.55 -69.06 -3.10
CA ASP A 191 -15.91 -69.19 -2.54
C ASP A 191 -16.34 -67.94 -1.75
N ARG A 192 -15.39 -67.23 -1.12
CA ARG A 192 -15.69 -65.98 -0.40
C ARG A 192 -15.95 -64.84 -1.36
N ILE A 193 -15.27 -64.81 -2.51
CA ILE A 193 -15.51 -63.80 -3.55
C ILE A 193 -16.91 -63.95 -4.11
N GLU A 194 -17.33 -65.19 -4.40
CA GLU A 194 -18.70 -65.53 -4.82
C GLU A 194 -19.74 -65.05 -3.80
N GLN A 195 -19.53 -65.30 -2.50
CA GLN A 195 -20.44 -64.84 -1.45
C GLN A 195 -20.51 -63.32 -1.29
N LEU A 196 -19.43 -62.61 -1.60
CA LEU A 196 -19.34 -61.16 -1.47
C LEU A 196 -19.85 -60.42 -2.71
N THR A 197 -19.99 -61.10 -3.85
CA THR A 197 -20.34 -60.48 -5.13
C THR A 197 -21.57 -61.17 -5.74
N GLU A 198 -22.73 -60.52 -5.63
CA GLU A 198 -23.97 -61.03 -6.23
C GLU A 198 -23.85 -61.24 -7.75
N GLY A 199 -24.21 -62.44 -8.20
CA GLY A 199 -24.17 -62.83 -9.61
C GLY A 199 -22.79 -63.19 -10.15
N ALA A 200 -21.78 -63.31 -9.28
CA ALA A 200 -20.58 -64.06 -9.58
C ALA A 200 -20.81 -65.52 -9.18
N ASP A 201 -20.55 -66.46 -10.10
CA ASP A 201 -20.53 -67.90 -9.80
C ASP A 201 -19.06 -68.33 -9.77
N ALA A 202 -18.62 -69.04 -8.74
CA ALA A 202 -17.21 -69.45 -8.60
C ALA A 202 -16.73 -70.30 -9.80
N ASP A 203 -17.62 -71.11 -10.37
CA ASP A 203 -17.34 -71.95 -11.55
C ASP A 203 -17.11 -71.14 -12.85
N ASP A 204 -17.57 -69.88 -12.89
CA ASP A 204 -17.46 -68.99 -14.04
C ASP A 204 -16.30 -67.98 -13.91
N LEU A 205 -15.53 -68.03 -12.81
CA LEU A 205 -14.38 -67.15 -12.56
C LEU A 205 -13.07 -67.93 -12.72
N GLU A 206 -12.08 -67.30 -13.35
CA GLU A 206 -10.73 -67.85 -13.46
C GLU A 206 -9.72 -66.87 -12.86
N ILE A 207 -8.91 -67.29 -11.88
CA ILE A 207 -7.80 -66.49 -11.37
C ILE A 207 -6.53 -66.89 -12.11
N ARG A 208 -5.75 -65.90 -12.58
CA ARG A 208 -4.45 -66.11 -13.21
C ARG A 208 -3.36 -65.30 -12.51
N SER A 209 -2.21 -65.93 -12.33
CA SER A 209 -1.01 -65.25 -11.85
C SER A 209 -0.27 -64.57 -13.01
N ASP A 210 0.14 -63.33 -12.81
CA ASP A 210 1.00 -62.57 -13.73
C ASP A 210 2.23 -62.05 -13.00
N GLY A 211 3.42 -62.48 -13.44
CA GLY A 211 4.70 -62.08 -12.86
C GLY A 211 5.09 -60.61 -13.09
N ALA A 212 4.39 -59.89 -13.96
CA ALA A 212 4.59 -58.45 -14.14
C ALA A 212 3.84 -57.59 -13.10
N MET A 213 2.90 -58.18 -12.36
CA MET A 213 2.02 -57.46 -11.41
C MET A 213 2.59 -57.45 -9.99
N LYS A 214 2.45 -56.32 -9.29
CA LYS A 214 2.86 -56.14 -7.90
C LYS A 214 1.74 -56.59 -6.94
N PRO A 215 2.06 -56.90 -5.67
CA PRO A 215 1.04 -57.18 -4.67
C PRO A 215 0.04 -56.02 -4.54
N GLY A 216 -1.26 -56.32 -4.58
CA GLY A 216 -2.31 -55.29 -4.63
C GLY A 216 -2.74 -54.84 -6.04
N ASP A 217 -2.09 -55.35 -7.09
CA ASP A 217 -2.54 -55.13 -8.47
C ASP A 217 -3.60 -56.18 -8.85
N CYS A 218 -4.64 -55.72 -9.53
CA CYS A 218 -5.75 -56.57 -9.98
C CYS A 218 -6.30 -56.06 -11.31
N ILE A 219 -6.35 -56.93 -12.31
CA ILE A 219 -6.97 -56.65 -13.59
C ILE A 219 -8.05 -57.70 -13.83
N ILE A 220 -9.28 -57.27 -14.08
CA ILE A 220 -10.41 -58.15 -14.38
C ILE A 220 -10.70 -58.05 -15.88
N GLU A 221 -10.53 -59.16 -16.59
CA GLU A 221 -10.85 -59.31 -18.00
C GLU A 221 -12.20 -60.01 -18.12
N THR A 222 -13.19 -59.35 -18.71
CA THR A 222 -14.52 -59.91 -19.01
C THR A 222 -14.72 -59.98 -20.53
N PRO A 223 -15.71 -60.74 -21.03
CA PRO A 223 -16.03 -60.77 -22.46
C PRO A 223 -16.38 -59.40 -23.06
N LEU A 224 -16.79 -58.44 -22.22
CA LEU A 224 -17.15 -57.08 -22.62
C LEU A 224 -15.99 -56.09 -22.55
N GLY A 225 -14.87 -56.45 -21.90
CA GLY A 225 -13.70 -55.58 -21.74
C GLY A 225 -12.90 -55.88 -20.48
N SER A 226 -11.80 -55.15 -20.30
CA SER A 226 -10.90 -55.26 -19.14
C SER A 226 -10.99 -54.04 -18.25
N ILE A 227 -10.97 -54.25 -16.93
CA ILE A 227 -10.93 -53.19 -15.91
C ILE A 227 -9.68 -53.37 -15.07
N ASP A 228 -8.86 -52.33 -15.00
CA ASP A 228 -7.78 -52.22 -14.02
C ASP A 228 -8.37 -51.72 -12.70
N ALA A 229 -8.30 -52.57 -11.69
CA ALA A 229 -8.79 -52.32 -10.34
C ALA A 229 -7.68 -52.38 -9.29
N GLY A 230 -6.41 -52.27 -9.72
CA GLY A 230 -5.27 -52.22 -8.81
C GLY A 230 -5.35 -51.07 -7.82
N THR A 231 -4.71 -51.24 -6.67
CA THR A 231 -4.69 -50.22 -5.62
C THR A 231 -4.04 -48.92 -6.07
N GLU A 232 -2.99 -48.98 -6.90
CA GLU A 232 -2.33 -47.81 -7.51
C GLU A 232 -3.32 -47.05 -8.41
N THR A 233 -3.94 -47.72 -9.37
CA THR A 233 -4.96 -47.16 -10.28
C THR A 233 -6.16 -46.54 -9.56
N ARG A 234 -6.65 -47.17 -8.48
CA ARG A 234 -7.76 -46.61 -7.67
C ARG A 234 -7.34 -45.35 -6.93
N LEU A 235 -6.12 -45.29 -6.41
CA LEU A 235 -5.61 -44.10 -5.72
C LEU A 235 -5.34 -42.95 -6.70
N GLU A 236 -4.85 -43.26 -7.91
CA GLU A 236 -4.70 -42.27 -8.99
C GLU A 236 -6.05 -41.64 -9.37
N LYS A 237 -7.12 -42.43 -9.52
CA LYS A 237 -8.47 -41.90 -9.78
C LYS A 237 -8.99 -40.99 -8.67
N ILE A 238 -8.67 -41.31 -7.41
CA ILE A 238 -9.01 -40.46 -6.27
C ILE A 238 -8.21 -39.15 -6.33
N GLU A 239 -6.91 -39.23 -6.64
CA GLU A 239 -6.07 -38.05 -6.84
C GLU A 239 -6.58 -37.15 -7.97
N GLU A 240 -6.95 -37.73 -9.12
CA GLU A 240 -7.55 -37.00 -10.25
C GLU A 240 -8.86 -36.33 -9.85
N ALA A 241 -9.77 -37.04 -9.20
CA ALA A 241 -11.05 -36.47 -8.74
C ALA A 241 -10.85 -35.32 -7.75
N LEU A 242 -9.89 -35.45 -6.82
CA LEU A 242 -9.56 -34.39 -5.86
C LEU A 242 -8.92 -33.18 -6.56
N LYS A 243 -8.10 -33.40 -7.60
CA LYS A 243 -7.53 -32.31 -8.41
C LYS A 243 -8.58 -31.61 -9.25
N GLU A 244 -9.53 -32.32 -9.84
CA GLU A 244 -10.64 -31.72 -10.59
C GLU A 244 -11.53 -30.84 -9.70
N GLU A 245 -11.86 -31.30 -8.48
CA GLU A 245 -12.59 -30.46 -7.51
C GLU A 245 -11.80 -29.24 -7.06
N TYR A 246 -10.47 -29.35 -7.02
CA TYR A 246 -9.59 -28.23 -6.71
C TYR A 246 -9.54 -27.20 -7.85
N GLU A 247 -9.28 -27.63 -9.09
CA GLU A 247 -9.18 -26.76 -10.26
C GLU A 247 -10.52 -26.14 -10.68
N GLY A 248 -11.64 -26.76 -10.28
CA GLY A 248 -13.00 -26.26 -10.54
C GLY A 248 -13.48 -25.13 -9.61
N ARG A 249 -12.67 -24.72 -8.63
CA ARG A 249 -13.00 -23.65 -7.65
C ARG A 249 -12.32 -22.33 -7.99
#